data_AF-D3FA90-F1
#
_entry.id   AF-D3FA90-F1
#
_cell.length_a   1.000
_cell.length_b   1.000
_cell.length_c   1.000
_cell.angle_alpha   90.00
_cell.angle_beta   90.00
_cell.angle_gamma   90.00
#
_symmetry.space_group_name_H-M   'P 1'
#
loop_
_entity.id
_entity.type
_entity.pdbx_description
1 polymer ?
#
loop_
_entity_poly.entity_id
_entity_poly.type
_entity_poly.pdbx_seq_one_letter_code
_entity_poly.pdbx_strand_id
1 'polypeptide(L)'
;MSQLDSIRHRLSPKRLIAGDPPPPPPSPLPPGGGQAVDANDLAERRDALARELAERQWDLGGLAYEMAIRDHFRLDVLMRQAGRLQEIDARLGEVEHLLRLDTTGAAGACPQCGTLYARGAVFCSQCAFQLVGVQAPSDGGAAA
;
A
#
# COMPACT_ATOMS: atom_id res chain seq x y z
N MET A 1 -37.47 33.59 -22.96
CA MET A 1 -37.15 32.52 -21.98
C MET A 1 -35.69 32.71 -21.58
N SER A 2 -35.44 32.98 -20.30
CA SER A 2 -34.15 33.50 -19.80
C SER A 2 -33.14 32.37 -19.57
N GLN A 3 -31.85 32.66 -19.78
CA GLN A 3 -30.72 31.73 -19.64
C GLN A 3 -30.68 31.02 -18.26
N LEU A 4 -31.26 31.67 -17.24
CA LEU A 4 -31.38 31.15 -15.87
C LEU A 4 -32.37 29.97 -15.74
N ASP A 5 -33.43 29.91 -16.56
CA ASP A 5 -34.40 28.81 -16.54
C ASP A 5 -33.80 27.50 -17.05
N SER A 6 -32.87 27.58 -18.02
CA SER A 6 -32.18 26.42 -18.58
C SER A 6 -31.22 25.77 -17.58
N ILE A 7 -30.56 26.58 -16.73
CA ILE A 7 -29.63 26.09 -15.71
C ILE A 7 -30.40 25.36 -14.60
N ARG A 8 -31.57 25.87 -14.21
CA ARG A 8 -32.40 25.29 -13.14
C ARG A 8 -32.97 23.91 -13.52
N HIS A 9 -33.27 23.70 -14.80
CA HIS A 9 -33.69 22.38 -15.30
C HIS A 9 -32.56 21.33 -15.29
N ARG A 10 -31.30 21.74 -15.51
CA ARG A 10 -30.14 20.84 -15.47
C ARG A 10 -29.74 20.42 -14.04
N LEU A 11 -30.00 21.29 -13.07
CA LEU A 11 -29.71 21.05 -11.66
C LEU A 11 -30.89 20.43 -10.89
N SER A 12 -31.98 20.08 -11.57
CA SER A 12 -33.10 19.38 -10.92
C SER A 12 -32.62 18.00 -10.47
N PRO A 13 -32.60 17.70 -9.16
CA PRO A 13 -32.15 16.41 -8.67
C PRO A 13 -33.12 15.36 -9.20
N LYS A 14 -32.59 14.44 -10.00
CA LYS A 14 -33.33 13.24 -10.43
C LYS A 14 -33.74 12.52 -9.15
N ARG A 15 -35.03 12.58 -8.78
CA ARG A 15 -35.56 11.78 -7.67
C ARG A 15 -35.34 10.32 -8.04
N LEU A 16 -34.30 9.70 -7.49
CA LEU A 16 -33.97 8.28 -7.63
C LEU A 16 -34.90 7.37 -6.81
N ILE A 17 -36.16 7.76 -6.58
CA ILE A 17 -37.05 6.98 -5.73
C ILE A 17 -38.47 7.03 -6.30
N ALA A 18 -38.71 6.16 -7.29
CA ALA A 18 -39.97 5.44 -7.47
C ALA A 18 -39.87 4.57 -8.74
N GLY A 19 -39.58 3.27 -8.58
CA GLY A 19 -39.92 2.28 -9.61
C GLY A 19 -38.92 1.17 -9.89
N ASP A 20 -37.64 1.33 -9.56
CA ASP A 20 -36.68 0.25 -9.81
C ASP A 20 -36.81 -0.85 -8.75
N PRO A 21 -36.86 -2.14 -9.14
CA PRO A 21 -36.73 -3.23 -8.19
C PRO A 21 -35.40 -3.07 -7.44
N PRO A 22 -35.34 -3.43 -6.14
CA PRO A 22 -34.11 -3.33 -5.38
C PRO A 22 -32.99 -4.05 -6.14
N PRO A 23 -31.79 -3.46 -6.26
CA PRO A 23 -30.69 -4.15 -6.88
C PRO A 23 -30.50 -5.50 -6.15
N PRO A 24 -30.20 -6.58 -6.88
CA PRO A 24 -29.93 -7.86 -6.25
C PRO A 24 -28.86 -7.66 -5.17
N PRO A 25 -28.93 -8.40 -4.04
CA PRO A 25 -27.93 -8.31 -3.01
C PRO A 25 -26.55 -8.49 -3.66
N PRO A 26 -25.56 -7.64 -3.33
CA PRO A 26 -24.23 -7.79 -3.89
C PRO A 26 -23.77 -9.21 -3.61
N SER A 27 -23.27 -9.88 -4.65
CA SER A 27 -22.63 -11.18 -4.47
C SER A 27 -21.60 -11.05 -3.35
N PRO A 28 -21.57 -11.99 -2.38
CA PRO A 28 -20.56 -11.95 -1.34
C PRO A 28 -19.19 -11.80 -2.02
N LEU A 29 -18.48 -10.73 -1.66
CA LEU A 29 -17.08 -10.61 -2.03
C LEU A 29 -16.40 -11.92 -1.57
N PRO A 30 -15.63 -12.59 -2.44
CA PRO A 30 -14.88 -13.76 -1.99
C PRO A 30 -14.10 -13.35 -0.72
N PRO A 31 -14.03 -14.21 0.30
CA PRO A 31 -13.32 -13.89 1.54
C PRO A 31 -11.95 -13.33 1.15
N GLY A 32 -11.67 -12.11 1.62
CA GLY A 32 -10.55 -11.28 1.17
C GLY A 32 -9.27 -12.09 1.08
N GLY A 33 -8.96 -12.49 -0.15
CA GLY A 33 -7.86 -13.36 -0.51
C GLY A 33 -7.30 -12.87 -1.83
N GLY A 34 -6.89 -11.60 -1.86
CA GLY A 34 -5.90 -11.22 -2.86
C GLY A 34 -4.75 -12.21 -2.72
N GLN A 35 -4.26 -12.76 -3.83
CA GLN A 35 -3.05 -13.58 -3.78
C GLN A 35 -1.97 -12.73 -3.12
N ALA A 36 -1.57 -13.12 -1.91
CA ALA A 36 -0.44 -12.48 -1.26
C ALA A 36 0.74 -12.68 -2.21
N VAL A 37 1.36 -11.57 -2.62
CA VAL A 37 2.68 -11.65 -3.27
C VAL A 37 3.57 -12.39 -2.27
N ASP A 38 4.29 -13.40 -2.74
CA ASP A 38 5.09 -14.24 -1.85
C ASP A 38 6.08 -13.37 -1.05
N ALA A 39 6.09 -13.54 0.27
CA ALA A 39 6.90 -12.72 1.16
C ALA A 39 8.41 -12.83 0.87
N ASN A 40 8.87 -14.00 0.38
CA ASN A 40 10.25 -14.20 -0.04
C ASN A 40 10.53 -13.42 -1.33
N ASP A 41 9.62 -13.47 -2.32
CA ASP A 41 9.76 -12.68 -3.55
C ASP A 41 9.83 -11.17 -3.25
N LEU A 42 9.02 -10.67 -2.30
CA LEU A 42 9.08 -9.29 -1.84
C LEU A 42 10.40 -8.96 -1.12
N ALA A 43 10.92 -9.87 -0.30
CA ALA A 43 12.19 -9.68 0.40
C ALA A 43 13.37 -9.63 -0.58
N GLU A 44 13.42 -10.53 -1.56
CA GLU A 44 14.43 -10.51 -2.63
C GLU A 44 14.34 -9.22 -3.44
N ARG A 45 13.12 -8.77 -3.74
CA ARG A 45 12.90 -7.51 -4.46
C ARG A 45 13.37 -6.30 -3.67
N ARG A 46 13.11 -6.25 -2.35
CA ARG A 46 13.61 -5.22 -1.45
C ARG A 46 15.14 -5.17 -1.49
N ASP A 47 15.80 -6.31 -1.37
CA ASP A 47 17.26 -6.37 -1.33
C ASP A 47 17.90 -5.95 -2.66
N ALA A 48 17.26 -6.28 -3.78
CA ALA A 48 17.66 -5.80 -5.09
C ALA A 48 17.53 -4.27 -5.23
N LEU A 49 16.38 -3.71 -4.82
CA LEU A 49 16.14 -2.26 -4.88
C LEU A 49 17.05 -1.48 -3.92
N ALA A 50 17.30 -1.99 -2.72
CA ALA A 50 18.20 -1.38 -1.75
C ALA A 50 19.65 -1.32 -2.28
N ARG A 51 20.10 -2.38 -2.95
CA ARG A 51 21.42 -2.41 -3.60
C ARG A 51 21.50 -1.39 -4.74
N GLU A 52 20.48 -1.36 -5.61
CA GLU A 52 20.41 -0.39 -6.72
C GLU A 52 20.39 1.06 -6.19
N LEU A 53 19.63 1.33 -5.13
CA LEU A 53 19.58 2.64 -4.49
C LEU A 53 20.97 3.06 -3.99
N ALA A 54 21.67 2.17 -3.28
CA ALA A 54 23.00 2.43 -2.74
C ALA A 54 24.03 2.72 -3.84
N GLU A 55 24.02 1.93 -4.93
CA GLU A 55 24.88 2.14 -6.09
C GLU A 55 24.62 3.51 -6.74
N ARG A 56 23.35 3.86 -6.97
CA ARG A 56 22.99 5.14 -7.60
C ARG A 56 23.25 6.34 -6.69
N GLN A 57 23.10 6.19 -5.38
CA GLN A 57 23.47 7.22 -4.42
C GLN A 57 24.98 7.45 -4.40
N TRP A 58 25.77 6.38 -4.47
CA TRP A 58 27.22 6.47 -4.62
C TRP A 58 27.61 7.20 -5.90
N ASP A 59 27.02 6.84 -7.04
CA ASP A 59 27.28 7.50 -8.33
C ASP A 59 26.89 8.98 -8.32
N LEU A 60 25.75 9.32 -7.72
CA LEU A 60 25.30 10.72 -7.57
C LEU A 60 26.28 11.53 -6.72
N GLY A 61 26.76 10.95 -5.61
CA GLY A 61 27.77 11.56 -4.75
C GLY A 61 29.10 11.76 -5.47
N GLY A 62 29.55 10.75 -6.23
CA GLY A 62 30.75 10.82 -7.06
C GLY A 62 30.64 11.90 -8.14
N LEU A 63 29.50 12.00 -8.81
CA LEU A 63 29.24 13.06 -9.80
C LEU A 63 29.29 14.45 -9.16
N ALA A 64 28.66 14.64 -8.00
CA ALA A 64 28.69 15.89 -7.27
C ALA A 64 30.11 16.25 -6.81
N TYR A 65 30.87 15.27 -6.31
CA TYR A 65 32.27 15.43 -5.94
C TYR A 65 33.13 15.89 -7.12
N GLU A 66 33.02 15.21 -8.27
CA GLU A 66 33.78 15.53 -9.48
C GLU A 66 33.43 16.91 -10.06
N MET A 67 32.17 17.36 -9.92
CA MET A 67 31.76 18.73 -10.25
C MET A 67 32.33 19.77 -9.28
N ALA A 68 32.36 19.44 -7.98
CA ALA A 68 32.87 20.33 -6.94
C ALA A 68 34.36 20.61 -7.11
N ILE A 69 35.19 19.59 -7.31
CA ILE A 69 36.64 19.77 -7.46
C ILE A 69 37.04 20.47 -8.77
N ARG A 70 36.14 20.50 -9.77
CA ARG A 70 36.32 21.22 -11.04
C ARG A 70 35.66 22.59 -11.06
N ASP A 71 35.04 23.02 -9.96
CA ASP A 71 34.30 24.28 -9.83
C ASP A 71 33.26 24.49 -10.95
N HIS A 72 32.59 23.40 -11.36
CA HIS A 72 31.61 23.44 -12.44
C HIS A 72 30.35 22.67 -12.07
N PHE A 73 29.45 23.32 -11.36
CA PHE A 73 28.16 22.75 -10.99
C PHE A 73 27.13 22.90 -12.10
N ARG A 74 26.54 21.75 -12.46
CA ARG A 74 25.36 21.67 -13.32
C ARG A 74 24.19 21.11 -12.52
N LEU A 75 23.49 22.01 -11.82
CA LEU A 75 22.36 21.64 -10.97
C LEU A 75 21.24 20.92 -11.74
N ASP A 76 21.05 21.23 -13.03
CA ASP A 76 20.09 20.53 -13.89
C ASP A 76 20.40 19.04 -14.05
N VAL A 77 21.70 18.69 -14.13
CA VAL A 77 22.15 17.30 -14.23
C VAL A 77 21.92 16.60 -12.89
N LEU A 78 22.31 17.22 -11.77
CA LEU A 78 22.12 16.67 -10.43
C LEU A 78 20.64 16.43 -10.11
N MET A 79 19.77 17.40 -10.42
CA MET A 79 18.32 17.28 -10.23
C MET A 79 17.73 16.12 -11.03
N ARG A 80 18.15 15.94 -12.30
CA ARG A 80 17.68 14.82 -13.11
C ARG A 80 18.14 13.46 -12.57
N GLN A 81 19.38 13.35 -12.10
CA GLN A 81 19.86 12.10 -11.51
C GLN A 81 19.21 11.82 -10.16
N ALA A 82 19.02 12.84 -9.32
CA ALA A 82 18.29 12.73 -8.06
C ALA A 82 16.84 12.30 -8.28
N GLY A 83 16.15 12.82 -9.31
CA GLY A 83 14.80 12.37 -9.66
C GLY A 83 14.74 10.87 -10.00
N ARG A 84 15.71 10.37 -10.77
CA ARG A 84 15.83 8.92 -11.07
C ARG A 84 16.10 8.09 -9.82
N LEU A 85 16.94 8.60 -8.91
CA LEU A 85 17.21 7.96 -7.62
C LEU A 85 15.93 7.91 -6.76
N GLN A 86 15.15 9.00 -6.74
CA GLN A 86 13.87 9.07 -6.02
C GLN A 86 12.84 8.06 -6.56
N GLU A 87 12.83 7.76 -7.86
CA GLU A 87 11.97 6.71 -8.41
C GLU A 87 12.30 5.33 -7.84
N ILE A 88 13.59 5.04 -7.61
CA ILE A 88 14.04 3.77 -7.01
C ILE A 88 13.68 3.74 -5.53
N ASP A 89 13.93 4.85 -4.82
CA ASP A 89 13.58 5.02 -3.40
C ASP A 89 12.07 4.82 -3.16
N ALA A 90 11.23 5.41 -4.00
CA ALA A 90 9.78 5.27 -3.92
C ALA A 90 9.34 3.80 -4.09
N ARG A 91 9.94 3.08 -5.05
CA ARG A 91 9.66 1.65 -5.27
C ARG A 91 10.12 0.80 -4.09
N LEU A 92 11.27 1.11 -3.49
CA LEU A 92 11.74 0.43 -2.28
C LEU A 92 10.75 0.64 -1.13
N GLY A 93 10.32 1.89 -0.91
CA GLY A 93 9.34 2.23 0.13
C GLY A 93 7.99 1.53 -0.06
N GLU A 94 7.55 1.32 -1.31
CA GLU A 94 6.35 0.53 -1.62
C GLU A 94 6.51 -0.94 -1.21
N VAL A 95 7.60 -1.59 -1.60
CA VAL A 95 7.87 -3.00 -1.24
C VAL A 95 8.00 -3.16 0.27
N GLU A 96 8.69 -2.25 0.94
CA GLU A 96 8.78 -2.25 2.40
C GLU A 96 7.42 -2.05 3.08
N HIS A 97 6.56 -1.23 2.50
CA HIS A 97 5.19 -1.06 3.00
C HIS A 97 4.39 -2.36 2.86
N LEU A 98 4.49 -3.05 1.73
CA LEU A 98 3.84 -4.34 1.52
C LEU A 98 4.35 -5.41 2.49
N LEU A 99 5.68 -5.51 2.69
CA LEU A 99 6.27 -6.42 3.67
C LEU A 99 5.79 -6.13 5.10
N ARG A 100 5.67 -4.84 5.46
CA ARG A 100 5.09 -4.45 6.75
C ARG A 100 3.63 -4.89 6.85
N LEU A 101 2.83 -4.70 5.80
CA LEU A 101 1.43 -5.14 5.79
C LEU A 101 1.30 -6.66 5.86
N ASP A 102 2.18 -7.42 5.23
CA ASP A 102 2.22 -8.88 5.35
C ASP A 102 2.51 -9.31 6.80
N THR A 103 3.53 -8.70 7.42
CA THR A 103 3.91 -8.99 8.81
C THR A 103 2.84 -8.51 9.83
N THR A 104 2.06 -7.47 9.50
CA THR A 104 1.12 -6.82 10.44
C THR A 104 -0.35 -7.09 10.17
N GLY A 105 -0.69 -7.63 9.00
CA GLY A 105 -2.05 -7.70 8.47
C GLY A 105 -2.92 -8.77 9.11
N ALA A 106 -2.33 -9.86 9.60
CA ALA A 106 -3.02 -10.88 10.36
C ALA A 106 -2.45 -11.00 11.78
N ALA A 107 -3.33 -10.98 12.78
CA ALA A 107 -2.99 -11.38 14.14
C ALA A 107 -2.89 -12.91 14.28
N GLY A 108 -3.46 -13.64 13.34
CA GLY A 108 -3.40 -15.08 13.24
C GLY A 108 -4.49 -15.63 12.31
N ALA A 109 -4.60 -16.95 12.27
CA ALA A 109 -5.69 -17.67 11.62
C ALA A 109 -6.68 -18.17 12.66
N CYS A 110 -7.98 -18.13 12.33
CA CYS A 110 -9.03 -18.66 13.19
C CYS A 110 -8.82 -20.18 13.38
N PRO A 111 -8.79 -20.70 14.63
CA PRO A 111 -8.54 -22.14 14.87
C PRO A 111 -9.68 -23.04 14.36
N GLN A 112 -10.88 -22.48 14.13
CA GLN A 112 -12.03 -23.26 13.70
C GLN A 112 -12.20 -23.33 12.17
N CYS A 113 -11.85 -22.27 11.44
CA CYS A 113 -12.05 -22.22 9.98
C CYS A 113 -10.83 -21.80 9.17
N GLY A 114 -9.73 -21.42 9.82
CA GLY A 114 -8.48 -21.02 9.16
C GLY A 114 -8.47 -19.60 8.59
N THR A 115 -9.58 -18.85 8.62
CA THR A 115 -9.62 -17.46 8.11
C THR A 115 -8.70 -16.54 8.91
N LEU A 116 -7.91 -15.72 8.22
CA LEU A 116 -7.06 -14.70 8.83
C LEU A 116 -7.91 -13.63 9.53
N TYR A 117 -7.47 -13.17 10.70
CA TYR A 117 -8.15 -12.12 11.45
C TYR A 117 -7.20 -10.98 11.81
N ALA A 118 -7.71 -9.74 11.83
CA ALA A 118 -6.93 -8.55 12.18
C ALA A 118 -6.63 -8.48 13.69
N ARG A 119 -5.60 -7.72 14.08
CA ARG A 119 -5.30 -7.46 15.50
C ARG A 119 -6.49 -6.81 16.21
N GLY A 120 -6.83 -7.33 17.39
CA GLY A 120 -7.98 -6.87 18.16
C GLY A 120 -9.33 -7.44 17.71
N ALA A 121 -9.37 -8.33 16.71
CA ALA A 121 -10.61 -9.02 16.36
C ALA A 121 -11.09 -9.89 17.53
N VAL A 122 -12.32 -9.64 17.98
CA VAL A 122 -12.98 -10.39 19.06
C VAL A 122 -13.67 -11.64 18.50
N PHE A 123 -14.06 -11.61 17.23
CA PHE A 123 -14.74 -12.70 16.53
C PHE A 123 -14.16 -12.90 15.12
N CYS A 124 -14.23 -14.13 14.60
CA CYS A 124 -13.88 -14.46 13.21
C CYS A 124 -14.93 -13.88 12.25
N SER A 125 -14.50 -13.20 11.18
CA SER A 125 -15.40 -12.65 10.16
C SER A 125 -16.14 -13.71 9.34
N GLN A 126 -15.62 -14.95 9.28
CA GLN A 126 -16.18 -16.02 8.44
C GLN A 126 -17.10 -16.96 9.22
N CYS A 127 -16.66 -17.47 10.37
CA CYS A 127 -17.42 -18.46 11.16
C CYS A 127 -17.98 -17.91 12.48
N ALA A 128 -17.79 -16.61 12.75
CA ALA A 128 -18.21 -15.94 14.00
C ALA A 128 -17.62 -16.53 15.29
N PHE A 129 -16.60 -17.40 15.20
CA PHE A 129 -15.92 -17.97 16.37
C PHE A 129 -15.28 -16.87 17.23
N GLN A 130 -15.40 -16.97 18.55
CA GLN A 130 -14.76 -16.04 19.49
C GLN A 130 -13.24 -16.24 19.53
N LEU A 131 -12.49 -15.19 19.24
CA LEU A 131 -11.03 -15.20 19.20
C LEU A 131 -10.39 -14.74 20.53
N VAL A 132 -11.21 -14.23 21.46
CA VAL A 132 -10.78 -13.80 22.80
C VAL A 132 -10.26 -15.02 23.57
N GLY A 133 -8.93 -15.09 23.74
CA GLY A 133 -8.25 -16.23 24.38
C GLY A 133 -7.18 -16.89 23.50
N VAL A 134 -7.21 -16.66 22.18
CA VAL A 134 -6.15 -17.05 21.22
C VAL A 134 -5.25 -15.85 20.89
N GLN A 135 -5.08 -14.94 21.85
CA GLN A 135 -4.03 -13.91 21.72
C GLN A 135 -2.72 -14.57 22.15
N ALA A 136 -1.99 -15.14 21.18
CA ALA A 136 -0.61 -15.54 21.42
C ALA A 136 0.19 -14.29 21.85
N PRO A 137 1.13 -14.42 22.80
CA PRO A 137 2.00 -13.32 23.18
C PRO A 137 2.72 -12.81 21.93
N SER A 138 2.59 -11.53 21.66
CA SER A 138 3.45 -10.85 20.69
C SER A 138 4.88 -10.95 21.21
N ASP A 139 5.72 -11.75 20.55
CA ASP A 139 7.16 -11.68 20.73
C ASP A 139 7.61 -10.29 20.30
N GLY A 140 7.71 -9.39 21.29
CA GLY A 140 8.53 -8.21 21.22
C GLY A 140 9.98 -8.66 21.12
N GLY A 141 10.44 -8.86 19.88
CA GLY A 141 11.86 -9.02 19.57
C GLY A 141 12.59 -7.71 19.83
N ALA A 142 13.11 -7.58 21.04
CA ALA A 142 14.14 -6.62 21.40
C ALA A 142 15.39 -6.86 20.54
N ALA A 143 15.82 -5.83 19.80
CA ALA A 143 17.18 -5.76 19.29
C ALA A 143 18.09 -5.28 20.43
N ALA A 144 18.96 -6.19 20.89
CA ALA A 144 20.18 -5.89 21.63
C ALA A 144 21.36 -5.87 20.67
#